data_AF-A0AAD9PN08-F1
#
_entry.id   AF-A0AAD9PN08-F1
#
_cell.length_a   1.000
_cell.length_b   1.000
_cell.length_c   1.000
_cell.angle_alpha   90.00
_cell.angle_beta   90.00
_cell.angle_gamma   90.00
#
_symmetry.space_group_name_H-M   'P 1'
#
loop_
_entity.id
_entity.type
_entity.pdbx_description
1 polymer ?
#
loop_
_entity_poly.entity_id
_entity_poly.type
_entity_poly.pdbx_seq_one_letter_code
_entity_poly.pdbx_strand_id
1 'polypeptide(L)'
;MEFREGDWYCANTTFVNFCNFLSFRCGYLNFSKRSECNRCGEKNDSAHCIKIDKCKGDKSSDWTCQGCGNLNWARRRSCNICKAPNSKLDSTLK
;
A
#
# COMPACT_ATOMS: atom_id res chain seq x y z
N MET A 1 -8.68 -17.41 5.54
CA MET A 1 -9.54 -16.40 4.88
C MET A 1 -8.61 -15.60 3.99
N GLU A 2 -8.74 -15.75 2.67
CA GLU A 2 -7.89 -15.07 1.69
C GLU A 2 -8.54 -13.76 1.26
N PHE A 3 -7.77 -12.68 1.25
CA PHE A 3 -8.22 -11.37 0.77
C PHE A 3 -8.30 -11.39 -0.76
N ARG A 4 -9.42 -10.93 -1.33
CA ARG A 4 -9.59 -10.79 -2.78
C ARG A 4 -9.50 -9.34 -3.20
N GLU A 5 -9.11 -9.14 -4.44
CA GLU A 5 -9.11 -7.82 -5.07
C GLU A 5 -10.52 -7.22 -5.01
N GLY A 6 -10.59 -5.96 -4.55
CA GLY A 6 -11.83 -5.23 -4.34
C GLY A 6 -12.52 -5.48 -3.00
N ASP A 7 -12.08 -6.45 -2.18
CA ASP A 7 -12.52 -6.53 -0.78
C ASP A 7 -12.12 -5.25 -0.05
N TRP A 8 -12.85 -4.83 0.97
CA TRP A 8 -12.62 -3.52 1.57
C TRP A 8 -12.83 -3.53 3.07
N TYR A 9 -12.02 -2.76 3.78
CA TYR A 9 -12.14 -2.53 5.20
C TYR A 9 -12.98 -1.29 5.47
N CYS A 10 -13.91 -1.40 6.41
CA CYS A 10 -14.58 -0.24 6.99
C CYS A 10 -13.64 0.47 7.97
N ALA A 11 -12.99 1.53 7.50
CA ALA A 11 -12.13 2.42 8.26
C ALA A 11 -12.93 3.62 8.81
N ASN A 12 -14.13 3.39 9.35
CA ASN A 12 -14.84 4.39 10.14
C ASN A 12 -13.95 4.74 11.35
N THR A 13 -13.17 5.80 11.17
CA THR A 13 -12.22 6.37 12.11
C THR A 13 -12.87 7.64 12.65
N THR A 14 -13.01 7.76 13.96
CA THR A 14 -13.17 9.09 14.54
C THR A 14 -11.90 9.88 14.25
N PHE A 15 -12.04 11.03 13.58
CA PHE A 15 -10.98 11.95 13.19
C PHE A 15 -9.86 12.01 14.24
N VAL A 16 -8.69 11.43 13.94
CA VAL A 16 -7.47 11.65 14.73
C VAL A 16 -6.38 12.08 13.75
N ASN A 17 -6.20 13.41 13.68
CA ASN A 17 -5.01 14.01 13.11
C ASN A 17 -3.78 13.44 13.84
N PHE A 18 -2.76 13.06 13.06
CA PHE A 18 -1.47 12.52 13.49
C PHE A 18 -1.41 11.03 13.87
N CYS A 19 -1.27 10.20 12.83
CA CYS A 19 -0.33 9.08 12.65
C CYS A 19 0.09 8.13 13.80
N ASN A 20 -0.57 8.04 14.96
CA ASN A 20 -0.17 7.00 15.94
C ASN A 20 -1.24 6.41 16.87
N PHE A 21 -2.53 6.73 16.70
CA PHE A 21 -3.61 6.07 17.46
C PHE A 21 -4.86 5.80 16.61
N LEU A 22 -4.70 5.05 15.51
CA LEU A 22 -5.82 4.54 14.71
C LEU A 22 -6.62 3.48 15.49
N SER A 23 -7.56 3.91 16.34
CA SER A 23 -8.61 3.02 16.85
C SER A 23 -9.73 2.93 15.81
N PHE A 24 -9.73 1.86 15.01
CA PHE A 24 -10.78 1.60 14.04
C PHE A 24 -12.08 1.26 14.80
N ARG A 25 -13.12 2.10 14.69
CA ARG A 25 -14.41 1.81 15.37
C ARG A 25 -15.10 0.58 14.80
N CYS A 26 -14.87 0.28 13.52
CA CYS A 26 -15.47 -0.86 12.85
C CYS A 26 -14.44 -1.92 12.46
N GLY A 27 -13.50 -1.57 11.56
CA GLY A 27 -12.43 -2.46 11.10
C GLY A 27 -12.93 -3.72 10.39
N TYR A 28 -14.22 -3.81 10.06
CA TYR A 28 -14.82 -5.01 9.50
C TYR A 28 -14.46 -5.15 8.01
N LEU A 29 -14.02 -6.34 7.63
CA LEU A 29 -13.75 -6.71 6.24
C LEU A 29 -15.07 -7.02 5.53
N ASN A 30 -15.29 -6.37 4.40
CA ASN A 30 -16.44 -6.59 3.54
C ASN A 30 -15.97 -7.10 2.18
N PHE A 31 -16.73 -8.03 1.63
CA PHE A 31 -16.47 -8.54 0.29
C PHE A 31 -16.74 -7.48 -0.78
N SER A 32 -15.97 -7.53 -1.86
CA SER A 32 -16.04 -6.58 -2.99
C SER A 32 -17.44 -6.30 -3.53
N LYS A 33 -18.32 -7.30 -3.51
CA LYS A 33 -19.72 -7.17 -3.95
C LYS A 33 -20.61 -6.29 -3.08
N ARG A 34 -20.15 -5.87 -1.89
CA ARG A 34 -20.97 -5.10 -0.94
C ARG A 34 -20.73 -3.61 -1.09
N SER A 35 -21.84 -2.87 -1.20
CA SER A 35 -21.88 -1.41 -1.19
C SER A 35 -21.87 -0.82 0.22
N GLU A 36 -22.08 -1.64 1.25
CA GLU A 36 -22.26 -1.20 2.64
C GLU A 36 -21.58 -2.17 3.61
N CYS A 37 -21.17 -1.66 4.76
CA CYS A 37 -20.48 -2.43 5.78
C CYS A 37 -21.44 -3.34 6.53
N ASN A 38 -21.16 -4.64 6.58
CA ASN A 38 -22.00 -5.64 7.26
C ASN A 38 -22.18 -5.42 8.76
N ARG A 39 -21.31 -4.62 9.39
CA ARG A 39 -21.37 -4.35 10.83
C ARG A 39 -22.07 -3.03 11.15
N CYS A 40 -21.79 -1.97 10.39
CA CYS A 40 -22.22 -0.61 10.75
C CYS A 40 -23.02 0.13 9.65
N GLY A 41 -23.22 -0.48 8.48
CA GLY A 41 -23.99 0.12 7.38
C GLY A 41 -23.30 1.27 6.64
N GLU A 42 -22.05 1.60 7.00
CA GLU A 42 -21.27 2.64 6.31
C GLU A 42 -21.09 2.27 4.84
N LYS A 43 -21.22 3.25 3.93
CA LYS A 43 -21.11 3.03 2.50
C LYS A 43 -19.65 2.81 2.06
N ASN A 44 -19.48 2.06 0.98
CA ASN A 44 -18.18 1.71 0.38
C ASN A 44 -17.60 2.81 -0.54
N ASP A 45 -18.23 3.97 -0.57
CA ASP A 45 -17.80 5.19 -1.26
C ASP A 45 -17.31 6.26 -0.29
N SER A 46 -17.51 6.07 1.02
CA SER A 46 -17.03 6.97 2.07
C SER A 46 -15.51 7.06 2.03
N ALA A 47 -14.94 8.24 2.34
CA ALA A 47 -13.51 8.43 2.58
C ALA A 47 -12.92 7.49 3.66
N HIS A 48 -13.81 6.82 4.40
CA HIS A 48 -13.58 5.82 5.42
C HIS A 48 -13.59 4.37 4.89
N CYS A 49 -13.58 4.12 3.58
CA CYS A 49 -13.39 2.78 3.02
C CYS A 49 -11.94 2.60 2.55
N ILE A 50 -11.27 1.53 3.00
CA ILE A 50 -9.94 1.14 2.49
C ILE A 50 -10.15 -0.09 1.64
N LYS A 51 -10.20 0.11 0.32
CA LYS A 51 -10.35 -1.00 -0.61
C LYS A 51 -9.01 -1.67 -0.90
N ILE A 52 -9.01 -3.00 -0.97
CA ILE A 52 -7.87 -3.86 -1.32
C ILE A 52 -7.75 -3.84 -2.85
N ASP A 53 -7.52 -2.64 -3.37
CA ASP A 53 -7.36 -2.36 -4.80
C ASP A 53 -5.91 -1.93 -5.04
N LYS A 54 -5.28 -1.39 -3.99
CA LYS A 54 -3.99 -0.71 -4.03
C LYS A 54 -3.19 -0.86 -2.75
N CYS A 55 -3.11 -2.07 -2.20
CA CYS A 55 -1.89 -2.48 -1.50
C CYS A 55 -0.71 -2.65 -2.49
N LYS A 56 -0.62 -1.83 -3.54
CA LYS A 56 0.67 -1.34 -4.01
C LYS A 56 1.14 -0.34 -2.95
N GLY A 57 1.51 -0.85 -1.76
CA GLY A 57 2.45 -0.13 -0.93
C GLY A 57 3.58 0.26 -1.85
N ASP A 58 3.86 1.55 -1.94
CA ASP A 58 4.70 2.19 -2.95
C ASP A 58 5.83 1.25 -3.37
N LYS A 59 5.57 0.47 -4.45
CA LYS A 59 6.55 -0.40 -5.06
C LYS A 59 7.44 0.53 -5.87
N SER A 60 8.15 1.40 -5.18
CA SER A 60 9.59 1.36 -5.29
C SER A 60 9.95 -0.13 -5.36
N SER A 61 10.07 -0.63 -6.59
CA SER A 61 10.31 -2.03 -6.85
C SER A 61 11.77 -2.27 -6.55
N ASP A 62 12.07 -3.25 -5.70
CA ASP A 62 13.45 -3.71 -5.50
C ASP A 62 14.15 -3.86 -6.85
N TRP A 63 15.40 -3.43 -6.93
CA TRP A 63 16.10 -3.28 -8.19
C TRP A 63 17.34 -4.18 -8.23
N THR A 64 17.48 -4.88 -9.35
CA THR A 64 18.64 -5.73 -9.61
C THR A 64 19.76 -4.88 -10.18
N CYS A 65 20.91 -4.91 -9.53
CA CYS A 65 22.09 -4.19 -9.98
C CYS A 65 22.60 -4.77 -11.31
N GLN A 66 22.69 -3.93 -12.33
CA GLN A 66 23.22 -4.33 -13.64
C GLN A 66 24.74 -4.57 -13.64
N GLY A 67 25.46 -4.08 -12.62
CA GLY A 67 26.91 -4.26 -12.50
C GLY A 67 27.32 -5.58 -11.85
N CYS A 68 26.57 -6.05 -10.84
CA CYS A 68 26.95 -7.26 -10.09
C CYS A 68 25.81 -8.26 -9.84
N GLY A 69 24.61 -8.01 -10.36
CA GLY A 69 23.45 -8.90 -10.21
C GLY A 69 22.76 -8.86 -8.83
N ASN A 70 23.26 -8.09 -7.86
CA ASN A 70 22.66 -8.03 -6.52
C ASN A 70 21.26 -7.39 -6.54
N LEU A 71 20.29 -8.01 -5.86
CA LEU A 71 18.98 -7.43 -5.58
C LEU A 71 19.08 -6.40 -4.44
N ASN A 72 18.60 -5.18 -4.67
CA ASN A 72 18.66 -4.08 -3.71
C ASN A 72 17.26 -3.63 -3.31
N TRP A 73 17.09 -3.29 -2.03
CA TRP A 73 15.85 -2.69 -1.55
C TRP A 73 15.58 -1.36 -2.23
N ALA A 74 14.32 -1.13 -2.55
CA ALA A 74 13.93 -0.03 -3.41
C ALA A 74 14.27 1.38 -2.93
N ARG A 75 14.36 1.59 -1.61
CA ARG A 75 14.83 2.86 -1.00
C ARG A 75 16.30 3.18 -1.30
N ARG A 76 17.10 2.21 -1.76
CA ARG A 76 18.52 2.40 -2.02
C ARG A 76 18.75 3.03 -3.39
N ARG A 77 19.47 4.14 -3.41
CA ARG A 77 19.94 4.80 -4.64
C ARG A 77 21.20 4.15 -5.25
N SER A 78 21.88 3.31 -4.48
CA SER A 78 23.13 2.64 -4.88
C SER A 78 23.17 1.19 -4.40
N CYS A 79 23.89 0.34 -5.14
CA CYS A 79 23.95 -1.09 -4.87
C CYS A 79 24.58 -1.35 -3.49
N ASN A 80 24.06 -2.31 -2.74
CA ASN A 80 24.62 -2.70 -1.44
C ASN A 80 26.02 -3.28 -1.57
N ILE A 81 26.29 -4.02 -2.65
CA ILE A 81 27.56 -4.73 -2.90
C ILE A 81 28.55 -3.81 -3.62
N CYS A 82 28.32 -3.53 -4.91
CA CYS A 82 29.30 -2.85 -5.76
C CYS A 82 29.19 -1.31 -5.76
N LYS A 83 28.22 -0.75 -5.02
CA LYS A 83 27.94 0.70 -4.95
C LYS A 83 27.53 1.38 -6.27
N ALA A 84 27.35 0.63 -7.35
CA ALA A 84 26.84 1.17 -8.62
C ALA A 84 25.48 1.88 -8.43
N PRO A 85 25.22 2.99 -9.16
CA PRO A 85 23.96 3.72 -9.07
C PRO A 85 22.78 2.90 -9.58
N ASN A 86 21.58 3.20 -9.07
CA ASN A 86 20.35 2.62 -9.58
C ASN A 86 20.01 3.23 -10.95
N SER A 87 20.21 2.47 -12.03
CA SER A 87 19.94 2.90 -13.41
C SER A 87 18.47 3.26 -13.67
N LYS A 88 17.51 2.77 -12.86
CA LYS A 88 16.09 3.12 -13.00
C LYS A 88 15.75 4.54 -12.53
N LEU A 89 16.61 5.17 -11.72
CA LEU A 89 16.39 6.52 -11.21
C LEU A 89 16.86 7.61 -12.19
N ASP A 90 17.81 7.28 -13.08
CA ASP A 90 18.39 8.24 -14.03
C ASP A 90 17.46 8.50 -15.24
N SER A 91 16.60 7.54 -15.58
CA SER A 91 15.69 7.62 -16.74
C SER A 91 14.53 8.62 -16.60
N THR A 92 14.39 9.31 -15.47
CA THR A 92 13.34 10.34 -15.25
C THR A 92 13.87 11.77 -15.48
N LEU A 93 15.14 11.93 -15.86
CA LEU A 93 15.74 13.22 -16.24
C LEU A 93 15.98 13.27 -17.76
N LYS A 94 14.90 13.45 -18.52
CA LYS A 94 14.92 14.02 -19.87
C LYS A 94 13.73 14.93 -20.07
#